data_AF-A0A7W4GB06-F1
#
_entry.id   AF-A0A7W4GB06-F1
#
_cell.length_a   1.000
_cell.length_b   1.000
_cell.length_c   1.000
_cell.angle_alpha   90.00
_cell.angle_beta   90.00
_cell.angle_gamma   90.00
#
_symmetry.space_group_name_H-M   'P 1'
#
loop_
_entity.id
_entity.type
_entity.pdbx_description
1 polymer ?
#
loop_
_entity_poly.entity_id
_entity_poly.type
_entity_poly.pdbx_seq_one_letter_code
_entity_poly.pdbx_strand_id
1 'polypeptide(L)' 'DYPEKPFAEISTARKWVAGFVDWYNNEHLHSGIKFVTPNQRHSGLDKEILAKRQQVNDAAKLNNPSRWSGKSR' A
#
# COMPACT_ATOMS: atom_id res chain seq x y z
N ASP A 1 -10.99 7.85 -9.35
CA ASP A 1 -10.61 9.27 -9.30
C ASP A 1 -11.25 9.98 -8.12
N TYR A 2 -10.52 10.95 -7.55
CA TYR A 2 -10.98 11.76 -6.42
C TYR A 2 -11.96 12.85 -6.93
N PRO A 3 -13.07 13.11 -6.23
CA PRO A 3 -14.08 14.07 -6.68
C PRO A 3 -13.53 15.50 -6.61
N GLU A 4 -13.51 16.18 -7.74
CA GLU A 4 -13.09 17.59 -7.84
C GLU A 4 -14.25 18.57 -7.62
N LYS A 5 -15.49 18.08 -7.66
CA LYS A 5 -16.72 18.87 -7.48
C LYS A 5 -17.51 18.41 -6.26
N PRO A 6 -18.29 19.30 -5.63
CA PRO A 6 -19.20 18.92 -4.54
C PRO A 6 -20.22 17.87 -4.99
N PHE A 7 -20.64 17.02 -4.06
CA PHE A 7 -21.77 16.13 -4.27
C PHE A 7 -23.07 16.91 -4.15
N ALA A 8 -24.00 16.68 -5.09
CA ALA A 8 -25.33 17.27 -5.04
C ALA A 8 -26.18 16.71 -3.89
N GLU A 9 -25.96 15.43 -3.52
CA GLU A 9 -26.77 14.70 -2.54
C GLU A 9 -25.89 13.98 -1.52
N ILE A 10 -26.34 13.95 -0.26
CA ILE A 10 -25.64 13.25 0.82
C ILE A 10 -25.54 11.73 0.58
N SER A 11 -26.53 11.14 -0.10
CA SER A 11 -26.53 9.72 -0.46
C SER A 11 -25.39 9.38 -1.43
N THR A 12 -25.16 10.23 -2.43
CA THR A 12 -24.06 10.10 -3.40
C THR A 12 -22.71 10.25 -2.71
N ALA A 13 -22.57 11.24 -1.82
CA ALA A 13 -21.37 11.43 -1.04
C ALA A 13 -21.03 10.19 -0.19
N ARG A 14 -22.02 9.64 0.53
CA ARG A 14 -21.85 8.43 1.34
C ARG A 14 -21.43 7.22 0.52
N LYS A 15 -22.06 7.01 -0.64
CA LYS A 15 -21.71 5.90 -1.53
C LYS A 15 -20.27 6.01 -2.03
N TRP A 16 -19.85 7.21 -2.41
CA TRP A 16 -18.48 7.44 -2.86
C TRP A 16 -17.47 7.22 -1.72
N VAL A 17 -17.71 7.80 -0.54
CA VAL A 17 -16.82 7.64 0.62
C VAL A 17 -16.72 6.17 1.04
N ALA A 18 -17.81 5.41 1.02
CA ALA A 18 -17.78 3.98 1.34
C ALA A 18 -16.82 3.20 0.42
N GLY A 19 -16.89 3.45 -0.89
CA GLY A 19 -15.97 2.83 -1.85
C GLY A 19 -14.53 3.31 -1.66
N PHE A 20 -14.33 4.60 -1.37
CA PHE A 20 -12.99 5.14 -1.10
C PHE A 20 -12.37 4.50 0.14
N VAL A 21 -13.11 4.37 1.24
CA VAL A 21 -12.62 3.77 2.49
C VAL A 21 -12.27 2.30 2.30
N ASP A 22 -13.08 1.56 1.57
CA ASP A 22 -12.80 0.15 1.25
C ASP A 22 -11.49 0.03 0.46
N TRP A 23 -11.37 0.75 -0.66
CA TRP A 23 -10.15 0.79 -1.47
C TRP A 23 -8.92 1.25 -0.66
N TYR A 24 -9.05 2.32 0.13
CA TYR A 24 -7.95 2.88 0.93
C TYR A 24 -7.38 1.86 1.91
N ASN A 25 -8.26 1.07 2.54
CA ASN A 25 -7.89 0.11 3.57
C ASN A 25 -7.47 -1.26 3.02
N ASN A 26 -8.04 -1.68 1.88
CA ASN A 26 -7.89 -3.04 1.36
C ASN A 26 -7.02 -3.16 0.11
N GLU A 27 -6.85 -2.08 -0.67
CA GLU A 27 -6.18 -2.15 -1.98
C GLU A 27 -5.01 -1.16 -2.08
N HIS A 28 -5.18 0.07 -1.59
CA HIS A 28 -4.14 1.09 -1.73
C HIS A 28 -2.91 0.77 -0.87
N LEU A 29 -1.74 0.74 -1.50
CA LEU A 29 -0.46 0.53 -0.81
C LEU A 29 0.15 1.87 -0.39
N HIS A 30 0.36 2.05 0.91
CA HIS A 30 0.80 3.32 1.46
C HIS A 30 2.31 3.35 1.70
N SER A 31 3.00 4.31 1.12
CA SER A 31 4.45 4.47 1.27
C SER A 31 4.86 4.66 2.75
N GLY A 32 4.05 5.37 3.54
CA GLY A 32 4.29 5.59 4.97
C GLY A 32 4.30 4.33 5.83
N ILE A 33 3.71 3.23 5.34
CA ILE A 33 3.74 1.91 5.99
C ILE A 33 4.41 0.87 5.09
N LYS A 34 5.44 1.30 4.34
CA LYS A 34 6.25 0.43 3.48
C LYS A 34 5.45 -0.31 2.42
N PHE A 35 4.50 0.36 1.77
CA PHE A 35 3.71 -0.21 0.66
C PHE A 35 3.01 -1.53 1.05
N VAL A 36 2.32 -1.51 2.18
CA VAL A 36 1.27 -2.49 2.54
C VAL A 36 -0.05 -1.74 2.68
N THR A 37 -1.16 -2.47 2.69
CA THR A 37 -2.47 -1.86 2.95
C THR A 37 -2.66 -1.60 4.45
N PRO A 38 -3.49 -0.62 4.83
CA PRO A 38 -3.79 -0.37 6.24
C PRO A 38 -4.36 -1.62 6.94
N ASN A 39 -5.23 -2.39 6.28
CA ASN A 39 -5.76 -3.62 6.87
C ASN A 39 -4.71 -4.72 7.03
N GLN A 40 -3.75 -4.85 6.11
CA GLN A 40 -2.62 -5.78 6.28
C GLN A 40 -1.78 -5.42 7.50
N ARG A 41 -1.51 -4.12 7.70
CA ARG A 41 -0.76 -3.64 8.87
C ARG A 41 -1.55 -3.82 10.17
N HIS A 42 -2.84 -3.46 10.15
CA HIS A 42 -3.71 -3.58 11.31
C HIS A 42 -3.85 -5.04 11.78
N SER A 43 -3.97 -5.96 10.82
CA SER A 43 -4.09 -7.41 11.09
C SER A 43 -2.74 -8.08 11.35
N GLY A 44 -1.62 -7.35 11.27
CA GLY A 44 -0.26 -7.87 11.47
C GLY A 44 0.29 -8.76 10.34
N LEU A 45 -0.41 -8.86 9.20
CA LEU A 45 0.00 -9.61 8.01
C LEU A 45 1.20 -8.97 7.31
N ASP A 46 1.40 -7.68 7.53
CA ASP A 46 2.52 -6.92 6.98
C ASP A 46 3.89 -7.53 7.34
N LYS A 47 4.03 -8.16 8.50
CA LYS A 47 5.29 -8.79 8.93
C LYS A 47 5.75 -9.87 7.94
N GLU A 48 4.86 -10.76 7.55
CA GLU A 48 5.16 -11.84 6.61
C GLU A 48 5.41 -11.28 5.21
N ILE A 49 4.58 -10.33 4.77
CA ILE A 49 4.71 -9.66 3.47
C ILE A 49 6.08 -8.99 3.34
N LEU A 50 6.50 -8.24 4.37
CA LEU A 50 7.76 -7.53 4.39
C LEU A 50 8.96 -8.47 4.47
N ALA A 51 8.86 -9.57 5.23
CA ALA A 51 9.91 -10.58 5.29
C ALA A 51 10.15 -11.23 3.91
N LYS A 52 9.07 -11.59 3.21
CA LYS A 52 9.16 -12.15 1.86
C LYS A 52 9.74 -11.14 0.86
N ARG A 53 9.34 -9.87 0.97
CA ARG A 53 9.87 -8.80 0.10
C ARG A 53 11.37 -8.59 0.31
N GLN A 54 11.83 -8.63 1.55
CA GLN A 54 13.25 -8.52 1.87
C GLN A 54 14.06 -9.62 1.18
N GLN A 55 13.59 -10.88 1.23
CA GLN A 55 14.24 -12.01 0.56
C GLN A 55 14.37 -11.80 -0.95
N VAL A 56 13.29 -11.33 -1.60
CA VAL A 56 13.32 -11.01 -3.04
C VAL A 56 14.31 -9.90 -3.35
N ASN A 57 14.32 -8.82 -2.55
CA ASN A 57 15.24 -7.70 -2.73
C ASN A 57 16.70 -8.12 -2.52
N ASP A 58 16.97 -9.00 -1.56
CA ASP A 58 18.31 -9.52 -1.29
C ASP A 58 18.81 -10.41 -2.43
N ALA A 59 17.96 -11.30 -2.94
CA ALA A 59 18.29 -12.13 -4.10
C ALA A 59 18.56 -11.27 -5.35
N ALA A 60 17.73 -10.26 -5.61
CA ALA A 60 17.94 -9.32 -6.71
C ALA A 60 19.25 -8.53 -6.56
N LYS A 61 19.56 -8.09 -5.34
CA LYS A 61 20.81 -7.40 -5.04
C LYS A 61 22.03 -8.30 -5.25
N LEU A 62 21.97 -9.57 -4.85
CA LEU A 62 23.05 -10.53 -5.08
C LEU A 62 23.32 -10.72 -6.57
N ASN A 63 22.26 -10.77 -7.38
CA ASN A 63 22.36 -10.97 -8.83
C ASN A 63 22.94 -9.76 -9.58
N ASN A 64 22.75 -8.53 -9.08
CA ASN A 64 23.31 -7.34 -9.73
C ASN A 64 23.72 -6.26 -8.71
N PRO A 65 24.83 -6.43 -7.97
CA PRO A 65 25.16 -5.57 -6.84
C PRO A 65 25.34 -4.08 -7.18
N SER A 66 25.81 -3.75 -8.39
CA SER A 66 26.08 -2.36 -8.83
C SER A 66 24.81 -1.50 -8.92
N ARG A 67 23.63 -2.11 -9.01
CA ARG A 67 22.33 -1.43 -9.02
C ARG A 67 21.90 -0.91 -7.63
N TRP A 68 22.59 -1.28 -6.56
CA TRP A 68 22.23 -0.91 -5.18
C TRP A 68 23.31 -0.06 -4.53
N SER A 69 22.92 1.12 -4.02
CA SER A 69 23.81 2.03 -3.28
C SER A 69 23.93 1.71 -1.78
N GLY A 70 23.21 0.70 -1.28
CA GLY A 70 23.17 0.41 0.16
C GLY A 70 22.37 -0.85 0.51
N LYS A 71 21.92 -0.96 1.75
CA LYS A 71 21.03 -2.06 2.20
C LYS A 71 19.70 -2.02 1.43
N SER A 72 19.21 -3.20 1.08
CA SER A 72 17.86 -3.45 0.57
C SER A 72 16.82 -2.95 1.59
N ARG A 73 15.70 -2.41 1.08
CA ARG A 73 14.60 -1.81 1.87
C ARG A 73 13.47 -2.80 2.11
#